data_AF-A0A838RSG0-F1
#
_entry.id   AF-A0A838RSG0-F1
#
_cell.length_a   1.000
_cell.length_b   1.000
_cell.length_c   1.000
_cell.angle_alpha   90.00
_cell.angle_beta   90.00
_cell.angle_gamma   90.00
#
_symmetry.space_group_name_H-M   'P 1'
#
loop_
_entity.id
_entity.type
_entity.pdbx_description
1 polymer ?
#
loop_
_entity_poly.entity_id
_entity_poly.type
_entity_poly.pdbx_seq_one_letter_code
_entity_poly.pdbx_strand_id
1 'polypeptide(L)'
;FISNFILGLIIYVISLRKYHVQSTSDNVNESLLYSKHLSAIGIFSQLSSQVDPLLLWHTASPVQLAIYSFAQAPIRELRNLTENFLSLIFPKFSTKTIDEVKKTLPLRIFQMTVVSCIMAGAYIISAPFIFRTFLPQYIDSVFWSQLIAITLIFQSKGLIETLIIAHGKIKLRYIAIITNHSIRIILFLILIPLYGIQGAIIGTLISEFVSAIIFAVIYKKL
;
A
#
# COMPACT_ATOMS: atom_id res chain seq x y z
N PHE A 1 1.33 19.10 -1.85
CA PHE A 1 0.04 18.80 -1.17
C PHE A 1 -1.00 19.90 -1.41
N ILE A 2 -0.73 21.16 -1.03
CA ILE A 2 -1.66 22.30 -1.24
C ILE A 2 -1.99 22.52 -2.73
N SER A 3 -1.00 22.45 -3.62
CA SER A 3 -1.21 22.59 -5.07
C SER A 3 -2.19 21.54 -5.62
N ASN A 4 -2.01 20.26 -5.28
CA ASN A 4 -2.91 19.18 -5.71
C ASN A 4 -4.32 19.34 -5.14
N PHE A 5 -4.45 19.84 -3.90
CA PHE A 5 -5.75 20.13 -3.31
C PHE A 5 -6.49 21.24 -4.07
N ILE A 6 -5.80 22.34 -4.36
CA ILE A 6 -6.36 23.47 -5.12
C ILE A 6 -6.77 23.02 -6.53
N LEU A 7 -5.87 22.33 -7.25
CA LEU A 7 -6.16 21.79 -8.58
C LEU A 7 -7.35 20.82 -8.57
N GLY A 8 -7.40 19.90 -7.60
CA GLY A 8 -8.50 18.96 -7.45
C GLY A 8 -9.83 19.66 -7.18
N LEU A 9 -9.84 20.68 -6.33
CA LEU A 9 -11.02 21.48 -6.03
C LEU A 9 -11.51 22.25 -7.27
N ILE A 10 -10.58 22.84 -8.03
CA ILE A 10 -10.90 23.52 -9.29
C ILE A 10 -11.54 22.55 -10.29
N ILE A 11 -10.92 21.38 -10.52
CA ILE A 11 -11.44 20.36 -11.44
C ILE A 11 -12.81 19.85 -10.99
N TYR A 12 -13.01 19.67 -9.69
CA TYR A 12 -14.29 19.25 -9.12
C TYR A 12 -15.39 20.28 -9.40
N VAL A 13 -15.16 21.56 -9.09
CA VAL A 13 -16.12 22.65 -9.33
C VAL A 13 -16.43 22.80 -10.83
N ILE A 14 -15.41 22.72 -11.69
CA ILE A 14 -15.60 22.75 -13.15
C ILE A 14 -16.45 21.56 -13.61
N SER A 15 -16.19 20.36 -13.09
CA SER A 15 -16.93 19.15 -13.48
C SER A 15 -18.39 19.22 -13.07
N LEU A 16 -18.68 19.69 -11.86
CA LEU A 16 -20.06 19.91 -11.39
C LEU A 16 -20.83 20.87 -12.30
N ARG A 17 -20.20 21.99 -12.68
CA ARG A 17 -20.80 23.00 -13.55
C ARG A 17 -20.97 22.48 -14.99
N LYS A 18 -19.99 21.75 -15.52
CA LYS A 18 -20.00 21.29 -16.92
C LYS A 18 -21.00 20.15 -17.16
N TYR A 19 -21.07 19.18 -16.26
CA TYR A 19 -21.87 17.97 -16.44
C TYR A 19 -23.28 18.03 -15.84
N HIS A 20 -23.68 19.16 -15.25
CA HIS A 20 -25.02 19.37 -14.67
C HIS A 20 -25.50 18.16 -13.84
N VAL A 21 -24.62 17.63 -12.99
CA VAL A 21 -24.87 16.39 -12.25
C VAL A 21 -26.12 16.57 -11.38
N GLN A 22 -27.21 15.91 -11.73
CA GLN A 22 -28.43 15.89 -10.93
C GLN A 22 -28.18 15.08 -9.67
N SER A 23 -28.03 15.76 -8.54
CA SER A 23 -27.96 15.12 -7.24
C SER A 23 -29.36 14.71 -6.79
N THR A 24 -29.71 13.43 -6.89
CA THR A 24 -30.70 12.88 -5.97
C THR A 24 -30.09 12.87 -4.57
N SER A 25 -30.81 13.39 -3.56
CA SER A 25 -30.29 13.59 -2.20
C SER A 25 -29.66 12.33 -1.60
N ASP A 26 -30.24 11.17 -1.92
CA ASP A 26 -29.91 9.91 -1.28
C ASP A 26 -28.56 9.36 -1.76
N ASN A 27 -28.32 9.40 -3.08
CA ASN A 27 -27.04 8.97 -3.68
C ASN A 27 -25.86 9.86 -3.22
N VAL A 28 -26.11 11.16 -3.01
CA VAL A 28 -25.09 12.10 -2.51
C VAL A 28 -24.78 11.82 -1.04
N ASN A 29 -25.79 11.59 -0.20
CA ASN A 29 -25.58 11.30 1.21
C ASN A 29 -24.81 9.99 1.43
N GLU A 30 -25.15 8.92 0.70
CA GLU A 30 -24.42 7.65 0.78
C GLU A 30 -22.97 7.79 0.32
N SER A 31 -22.73 8.49 -0.79
CA SER A 31 -21.38 8.75 -1.31
C SER A 31 -20.54 9.59 -0.35
N LEU A 32 -21.14 10.60 0.29
CA LEU A 32 -20.49 11.43 1.30
C LEU A 32 -20.13 10.63 2.55
N LEU A 33 -21.04 9.80 3.05
CA LEU A 33 -20.78 8.91 4.20
C LEU A 33 -19.64 7.93 3.90
N TYR A 34 -19.68 7.29 2.74
CA TYR A 34 -18.60 6.41 2.28
C TYR A 34 -17.26 7.14 2.23
N SER A 35 -17.23 8.33 1.60
CA SER A 35 -16.01 9.15 1.46
C SER A 35 -15.44 9.61 2.81
N LYS A 36 -16.29 9.89 3.80
CA LYS A 36 -15.86 10.19 5.18
C LYS A 36 -15.14 9.01 5.82
N HIS A 37 -15.68 7.79 5.66
CA HIS A 37 -15.01 6.58 6.14
C HIS A 37 -13.66 6.37 5.47
N LEU A 38 -13.60 6.55 4.14
CA LEU A 38 -12.34 6.47 3.40
C LEU A 38 -11.30 7.47 3.90
N SER A 39 -11.74 8.71 4.18
CA SER A 39 -10.86 9.77 4.68
C SER A 39 -10.32 9.43 6.07
N ALA A 40 -11.18 8.96 6.98
CA ALA A 40 -10.76 8.57 8.33
C ALA A 40 -9.74 7.43 8.31
N ILE A 41 -9.98 6.39 7.48
CA ILE A 41 -9.03 5.31 7.24
C ILE A 41 -7.72 5.85 6.68
N GLY A 42 -7.80 6.72 5.67
CA GLY A 42 -6.63 7.31 5.01
C GLY A 42 -5.75 8.12 5.97
N ILE A 43 -6.35 8.92 6.84
CA ILE A 43 -5.61 9.67 7.88
C ILE A 43 -4.88 8.70 8.81
N PHE A 44 -5.57 7.66 9.30
CA PHE A 44 -4.97 6.67 10.18
C PHE A 44 -3.80 5.93 9.51
N SER A 45 -3.98 5.50 8.25
CA SER A 45 -2.93 4.87 7.44
C SER A 45 -1.74 5.79 7.24
N GLN A 46 -1.99 7.07 6.93
CA GLN A 46 -0.93 8.05 6.71
C GLN A 46 -0.12 8.28 7.98
N LEU A 47 -0.78 8.46 9.14
CA LEU A 47 -0.08 8.62 10.42
C LEU A 47 0.73 7.38 10.77
N SER A 48 0.13 6.18 10.57
CA SER A 48 0.81 4.91 10.81
C SER A 48 2.05 4.71 9.93
N SER A 49 2.04 5.25 8.70
CA SER A 49 3.18 5.17 7.78
C SER A 49 4.40 6.01 8.20
N GLN A 50 4.23 6.94 9.15
CA GLN A 50 5.31 7.78 9.64
C GLN A 50 5.95 7.21 10.92
N VAL A 51 5.45 6.09 11.44
CA VAL A 51 5.97 5.50 12.67
C VAL A 51 7.39 4.96 12.48
N ASP A 52 7.69 4.25 11.39
CA ASP A 52 9.05 3.73 11.16
C ASP A 52 10.11 4.82 11.02
N PRO A 53 9.94 5.88 10.18
CA PRO A 53 10.95 6.91 10.05
C PRO A 53 11.15 7.69 11.35
N LEU A 54 10.07 7.97 12.09
CA LEU A 54 10.14 8.67 13.38
C LEU A 54 10.88 7.85 14.44
N LEU A 55 10.59 6.54 14.54
CA LEU A 55 11.29 5.66 15.48
C LEU A 55 12.77 5.53 15.11
N LEU A 56 13.11 5.30 13.83
CA LEU A 56 14.50 5.22 13.40
C LEU A 56 15.27 6.53 13.62
N TRP A 57 14.62 7.68 13.42
CA TRP A 57 15.22 8.97 13.73
C TRP A 57 15.58 9.09 15.21
N HIS A 58 14.67 8.66 16.09
CA HIS A 58 14.83 8.83 17.52
C HIS A 58 15.73 7.80 18.18
N THR A 59 15.60 6.52 17.81
CA THR A 59 16.27 5.40 18.53
C THR A 59 17.53 4.90 17.85
N ALA A 60 17.72 5.19 16.56
CA ALA A 60 18.90 4.76 15.82
C ALA A 60 19.83 5.95 15.51
N SER A 61 19.86 6.42 14.26
CA SER A 61 20.61 7.61 13.87
C SER A 61 20.11 8.16 12.53
N PRO A 62 20.38 9.45 12.23
CA PRO A 62 20.07 10.03 10.92
C PRO A 62 20.69 9.25 9.74
N VAL A 63 21.87 8.66 9.94
CA VAL A 63 22.55 7.84 8.92
C VAL A 63 21.78 6.55 8.66
N GLN A 64 21.35 5.84 9.71
CA GLN A 64 20.55 4.62 9.55
C GLN A 64 19.17 4.92 8.92
N LEU A 65 18.54 6.04 9.28
CA LEU A 65 17.30 6.48 8.63
C LEU A 65 17.51 6.74 7.14
N ALA A 66 18.61 7.39 6.77
CA ALA A 66 18.94 7.63 5.36
C ALA A 66 19.13 6.30 4.61
N ILE A 67 19.93 5.38 5.16
CA ILE A 67 20.16 4.05 4.58
C ILE A 67 18.83 3.32 4.36
N TYR A 68 17.94 3.33 5.36
CA TYR A 68 16.61 2.71 5.27
C TYR A 68 15.72 3.38 4.23
N SER A 69 15.72 4.71 4.18
CA SER A 69 14.91 5.50 3.23
C SER A 69 15.34 5.22 1.78
N PHE A 70 16.64 5.17 1.51
CA PHE A 70 17.19 4.81 0.20
C PHE A 70 16.96 3.33 -0.13
N ALA A 71 17.01 2.43 0.86
CA ALA A 71 16.66 1.03 0.66
C ALA A 71 15.20 0.84 0.22
N GLN A 72 14.28 1.64 0.77
CA GLN A 72 12.85 1.57 0.43
C GLN A 72 12.48 2.25 -0.89
N ALA A 73 13.19 3.30 -1.29
CA ALA A 73 12.74 4.19 -2.37
C ALA A 73 12.47 3.46 -3.69
N PRO A 74 13.36 2.60 -4.22
CA PRO A 74 13.08 1.87 -5.46
C PRO A 74 11.90 0.90 -5.31
N ILE A 75 11.77 0.26 -4.15
CA ILE A 75 10.68 -0.70 -3.90
C ILE A 75 9.33 0.00 -3.87
N ARG A 76 9.26 1.21 -3.31
CA ARG A 76 8.06 2.05 -3.34
C ARG A 76 7.66 2.39 -4.77
N GLU A 77 8.59 2.74 -5.64
CA GLU A 77 8.27 3.00 -7.05
C GLU A 77 7.75 1.75 -7.77
N LEU A 78 8.34 0.58 -7.50
CA LEU A 78 7.83 -0.69 -8.04
C LEU A 78 6.42 -1.01 -7.54
N ARG A 79 6.09 -0.68 -6.28
CA ARG A 79 4.72 -0.80 -5.76
C ARG A 79 3.76 0.17 -6.44
N ASN A 80 4.16 1.40 -6.71
CA ASN A 80 3.32 2.39 -7.40
C ASN A 80 2.89 1.89 -8.78
N LEU A 81 3.76 1.18 -9.51
CA LEU A 81 3.39 0.55 -10.79
C LEU A 81 2.22 -0.43 -10.64
N THR A 82 2.25 -1.22 -9.57
CA THR A 82 1.18 -2.16 -9.24
C THR A 82 -0.11 -1.44 -8.84
N GLU A 83 -0.03 -0.39 -8.03
CA GLU A 83 -1.21 0.39 -7.63
C GLU A 83 -1.91 1.03 -8.83
N ASN A 84 -1.14 1.53 -9.80
CA ASN A 84 -1.68 2.04 -11.06
C ASN A 84 -2.45 0.95 -11.83
N PHE A 85 -1.93 -0.27 -11.87
CA PHE A 85 -2.63 -1.40 -12.47
C PHE A 85 -3.93 -1.74 -11.73
N LEU A 86 -3.93 -1.73 -10.39
CA LEU A 86 -5.12 -2.00 -9.56
C LEU A 86 -6.22 -0.95 -9.79
N SER A 87 -5.85 0.32 -10.02
CA SER A 87 -6.83 1.38 -10.34
C SER A 87 -7.64 1.08 -11.61
N LEU A 88 -7.04 0.38 -12.58
CA LEU A 88 -7.71 -0.05 -13.82
C LEU A 88 -8.61 -1.27 -13.60
N ILE A 89 -8.36 -2.06 -12.55
CA ILE A 89 -9.17 -3.23 -12.19
C ILE A 89 -10.42 -2.80 -11.44
N PHE A 90 -10.33 -1.76 -10.61
CA PHE A 90 -11.45 -1.23 -9.83
C PHE A 90 -12.77 -1.13 -10.62
N PRO A 91 -12.86 -0.43 -11.77
CA PRO A 91 -14.12 -0.33 -12.52
C PRO A 91 -14.65 -1.68 -13.00
N LYS A 92 -13.77 -2.63 -13.35
CA LYS A 92 -14.18 -3.99 -13.78
C LYS A 92 -14.77 -4.81 -12.64
N PHE A 93 -14.34 -4.58 -11.41
CA PHE A 93 -14.88 -5.26 -10.23
C PHE A 93 -16.20 -4.62 -9.81
N SER A 94 -16.33 -3.29 -9.86
CA SER A 94 -17.57 -2.60 -9.51
C SER A 94 -18.77 -2.97 -10.39
N THR A 95 -18.54 -3.38 -11.64
CA THR A 95 -19.62 -3.79 -12.57
C THR A 95 -20.06 -5.24 -12.45
N LYS A 96 -19.36 -6.07 -11.66
CA LYS A 96 -19.63 -7.50 -11.53
C LYS A 96 -20.16 -7.82 -10.14
N THR A 97 -20.72 -9.01 -9.95
CA THR A 97 -21.04 -9.47 -8.59
C THR A 97 -19.79 -10.03 -7.91
N ILE A 98 -19.78 -10.07 -6.57
CA ILE A 98 -18.67 -10.64 -5.78
C ILE A 98 -18.38 -12.08 -6.23
N ASP A 99 -19.43 -12.88 -6.45
CA ASP A 99 -19.31 -14.29 -6.83
C ASP A 99 -18.71 -14.47 -8.23
N GLU A 100 -19.04 -13.58 -9.17
CA GLU A 100 -18.42 -13.56 -10.50
C GLU A 100 -16.93 -13.23 -10.43
N VAL A 101 -16.54 -12.25 -9.62
CA VAL A 101 -15.12 -11.88 -9.47
C VAL A 101 -14.36 -13.02 -8.80
N LYS A 102 -14.91 -13.62 -7.74
CA LYS A 102 -14.32 -14.76 -7.01
C LYS A 102 -13.98 -15.96 -7.88
N LYS A 103 -14.77 -16.25 -8.92
CA LYS A 103 -14.47 -17.34 -9.88
C LYS A 103 -13.12 -17.16 -10.58
N THR A 104 -12.71 -15.90 -10.80
CA THR A 104 -11.47 -15.59 -11.54
C THR A 104 -10.34 -15.09 -10.64
N LEU A 105 -10.66 -14.61 -9.43
CA LEU A 105 -9.71 -13.95 -8.55
C LEU A 105 -8.50 -14.80 -8.16
N PRO A 106 -8.62 -16.11 -7.83
CA PRO A 106 -7.47 -16.93 -7.46
C PRO A 106 -6.41 -17.01 -8.57
N LEU A 107 -6.86 -17.17 -9.82
CA LEU A 107 -5.95 -17.17 -10.97
C LEU A 107 -5.27 -15.80 -11.15
N ARG A 108 -6.01 -14.70 -10.94
CA ARG A 108 -5.44 -13.34 -11.02
C ARG A 108 -4.44 -13.07 -9.90
N ILE A 109 -4.72 -13.54 -8.68
CA ILE A 109 -3.79 -13.48 -7.55
C ILE A 109 -2.52 -14.26 -7.89
N PHE A 110 -2.64 -15.48 -8.41
CA PHE A 110 -1.48 -16.28 -8.81
C PHE A 110 -0.65 -15.59 -9.89
N GLN A 111 -1.28 -15.12 -10.97
CA GLN A 111 -0.61 -14.37 -12.05
C GLN A 111 0.12 -13.14 -11.52
N MET A 112 -0.54 -12.37 -10.64
CA MET A 112 0.04 -11.18 -10.04
C MET A 112 1.20 -11.53 -9.11
N THR A 113 1.10 -12.59 -8.31
CA THR A 113 2.21 -13.08 -7.48
C THR A 113 3.40 -13.50 -8.35
N VAL A 114 3.18 -14.22 -9.46
CA VAL A 114 4.27 -14.60 -10.39
C VAL A 114 4.95 -13.37 -10.98
N VAL A 115 4.19 -12.39 -11.47
CA VAL A 115 4.74 -11.11 -11.96
C VAL A 115 5.52 -10.39 -10.85
N SER A 116 5.02 -10.41 -9.62
CA SER A 116 5.68 -9.79 -8.47
C SER A 116 7.00 -10.47 -8.11
N CYS A 117 7.06 -11.81 -8.19
CA CYS A 117 8.29 -12.57 -7.99
C CYS A 117 9.33 -12.25 -9.06
N ILE A 118 8.92 -12.15 -10.33
CA ILE A 118 9.82 -11.77 -11.43
C ILE A 118 10.34 -10.35 -11.21
N MET A 119 9.46 -9.41 -10.86
CA MET A 119 9.82 -8.02 -10.57
C MET A 119 10.79 -7.92 -9.39
N ALA A 120 10.54 -8.64 -8.30
CA ALA A 120 11.44 -8.69 -7.15
C ALA A 120 12.80 -9.32 -7.50
N GLY A 121 12.82 -10.44 -8.22
CA GLY A 121 14.05 -11.10 -8.65
C GLY A 121 14.90 -10.22 -9.59
N ALA A 122 14.26 -9.61 -10.60
CA ALA A 122 14.92 -8.69 -11.51
C ALA A 122 15.50 -7.47 -10.76
N TYR A 123 14.76 -6.92 -9.80
CA TYR A 123 15.25 -5.84 -8.95
C TYR A 123 16.43 -6.28 -8.08
N ILE A 124 16.34 -7.42 -7.39
CA ILE A 124 17.40 -7.92 -6.50
C ILE A 124 18.72 -8.07 -7.25
N ILE A 125 18.67 -8.61 -8.48
CA ILE A 125 19.85 -8.79 -9.32
C ILE A 125 20.41 -7.44 -9.81
N SER A 126 19.54 -6.49 -10.17
CA SER A 126 19.96 -5.19 -10.70
C SER A 126 20.34 -4.17 -9.62
N ALA A 127 19.89 -4.33 -8.37
CA ALA A 127 20.08 -3.37 -7.28
C ALA A 127 21.56 -2.97 -7.05
N PRO A 128 22.55 -3.88 -7.00
CA PRO A 128 23.95 -3.49 -6.82
C PRO A 128 24.46 -2.56 -7.93
N PHE A 129 24.03 -2.79 -9.17
CA PHE A 129 24.41 -1.97 -10.32
C PHE A 129 23.74 -0.60 -10.29
N ILE A 130 22.45 -0.56 -9.94
CA ILE A 130 21.67 0.68 -9.82
C ILE A 130 22.29 1.57 -8.73
N PHE A 131 22.53 1.04 -7.54
CA PHE A 131 23.11 1.81 -6.44
C PHE A 131 24.53 2.27 -6.75
N ARG A 132 25.37 1.43 -7.35
CA ARG A 132 26.73 1.85 -7.74
C ARG A 132 26.75 2.97 -8.78
N THR A 133 25.79 3.00 -9.69
CA THR A 133 25.75 3.98 -10.78
C THR A 133 25.10 5.29 -10.34
N PHE A 134 23.98 5.22 -9.61
CA PHE A 134 23.15 6.39 -9.30
C PHE A 134 23.26 6.85 -7.83
N LEU A 135 23.61 5.96 -6.89
CA LEU A 135 23.61 6.21 -5.45
C LEU A 135 24.90 5.69 -4.77
N PRO A 136 26.11 6.05 -5.25
CA PRO A 136 27.37 5.47 -4.77
C PRO A 136 27.66 5.74 -3.28
N GLN A 137 27.01 6.73 -2.68
CA GLN A 137 27.14 7.02 -1.24
C GLN A 137 26.27 6.10 -0.35
N TYR A 138 25.36 5.32 -0.94
CA TYR A 138 24.39 4.49 -0.22
C TYR A 138 24.51 3.01 -0.58
N ILE A 139 25.72 2.53 -0.90
CA ILE A 139 25.96 1.10 -1.20
C ILE A 139 25.52 0.19 -0.05
N ASP A 140 25.66 0.66 1.19
CA ASP A 140 25.22 -0.09 2.38
C ASP A 140 23.70 -0.34 2.40
N SER A 141 22.91 0.41 1.63
CA SER A 141 21.46 0.20 1.45
C SER A 141 21.13 -0.99 0.55
N VAL A 142 22.07 -1.49 -0.27
CA VAL A 142 21.79 -2.50 -1.30
C VAL A 142 21.20 -3.77 -0.69
N PHE A 143 21.88 -4.33 0.31
CA PHE A 143 21.44 -5.56 0.98
C PHE A 143 20.05 -5.40 1.60
N TRP A 144 19.84 -4.28 2.30
CA TRP A 144 18.55 -3.95 2.91
C TRP A 144 17.45 -3.77 1.88
N SER A 145 17.76 -3.14 0.75
CA SER A 145 16.83 -2.94 -0.35
C SER A 145 16.42 -4.26 -1.00
N GLN A 146 17.36 -5.19 -1.18
CA GLN A 146 17.10 -6.53 -1.68
C GLN A 146 16.16 -7.31 -0.75
N LEU A 147 16.35 -7.22 0.57
CA LEU A 147 15.44 -7.84 1.53
C LEU A 147 14.03 -7.23 1.48
N ILE A 148 13.92 -5.90 1.42
CA ILE A 148 12.62 -5.23 1.30
C ILE A 148 11.94 -5.59 -0.02
N ALA A 149 12.69 -5.85 -1.10
CA ALA A 149 12.12 -6.27 -2.39
C ALA A 149 11.29 -7.55 -2.30
N ILE A 150 11.59 -8.46 -1.36
CA ILE A 150 10.80 -9.67 -1.13
C ILE A 150 9.35 -9.33 -0.78
N THR A 151 9.11 -8.17 -0.16
CA THR A 151 7.75 -7.71 0.17
C THR A 151 6.86 -7.51 -1.05
N LEU A 152 7.44 -7.28 -2.24
CA LEU A 152 6.69 -7.12 -3.48
C LEU A 152 5.86 -8.37 -3.78
N ILE A 153 6.30 -9.56 -3.37
CA ILE A 153 5.57 -10.82 -3.57
C ILE A 153 4.17 -10.76 -2.93
N PHE A 154 4.01 -10.01 -1.84
CA PHE A 154 2.74 -9.88 -1.11
C PHE A 154 1.78 -8.84 -1.72
N GLN A 155 2.16 -8.12 -2.78
CA GLN A 155 1.32 -7.06 -3.35
C GLN A 155 0.03 -7.57 -4.00
N SER A 156 -0.04 -8.87 -4.34
CA SER A 156 -1.23 -9.50 -4.94
C SER A 156 -2.48 -9.43 -4.05
N LYS A 157 -2.31 -9.22 -2.73
CA LYS A 157 -3.42 -8.92 -1.81
C LYS A 157 -4.20 -7.66 -2.19
N GLY A 158 -3.57 -6.74 -2.93
CA GLY A 158 -4.21 -5.53 -3.45
C GLY A 158 -5.42 -5.82 -4.36
N LEU A 159 -5.49 -7.01 -4.99
CA LEU A 159 -6.68 -7.44 -5.73
C LEU A 159 -7.87 -7.70 -4.81
N ILE A 160 -7.63 -8.31 -3.64
CA ILE A 160 -8.66 -8.55 -2.62
C ILE A 160 -9.10 -7.22 -2.02
N GLU A 161 -8.15 -6.32 -1.73
CA GLU A 161 -8.47 -4.97 -1.28
C GLU A 161 -9.34 -4.23 -2.31
N THR A 162 -8.97 -4.28 -3.59
CA THR A 162 -9.74 -3.66 -4.67
C THR A 162 -11.16 -4.21 -4.74
N LEU A 163 -11.36 -5.52 -4.55
CA LEU A 163 -12.68 -6.15 -4.48
C LEU A 163 -13.53 -5.61 -3.30
N ILE A 164 -12.92 -5.50 -2.12
CA ILE A 164 -13.58 -4.96 -0.91
C ILE A 164 -14.02 -3.51 -1.14
N ILE A 165 -13.15 -2.69 -1.74
CA ILE A 165 -13.45 -1.28 -2.04
C ILE A 165 -14.54 -1.20 -3.10
N ALA A 166 -14.43 -1.95 -4.21
CA ALA A 166 -15.36 -1.94 -5.33
C ALA A 166 -16.80 -2.29 -4.95
N HIS A 167 -16.98 -3.14 -3.92
CA HIS A 167 -18.30 -3.52 -3.39
C HIS A 167 -18.68 -2.83 -2.08
N GLY A 168 -18.01 -1.74 -1.71
CA GLY A 168 -18.38 -0.93 -0.55
C GLY A 168 -18.36 -1.70 0.78
N LYS A 169 -17.52 -2.73 0.93
CA LYS A 169 -17.43 -3.54 2.16
C LYS A 169 -16.62 -2.83 3.25
N ILE A 170 -17.10 -1.67 3.68
CA ILE A 170 -16.45 -0.73 4.61
C ILE A 170 -15.98 -1.41 5.90
N LYS A 171 -16.85 -2.22 6.52
CA LYS A 171 -16.53 -2.91 7.79
C LYS A 171 -15.32 -3.83 7.63
N LEU A 172 -15.26 -4.62 6.55
CA LEU A 172 -14.14 -5.50 6.27
C LEU A 172 -12.86 -4.71 5.98
N ARG A 173 -12.98 -3.58 5.28
CA ARG A 173 -11.87 -2.67 5.02
C ARG A 173 -11.28 -2.08 6.31
N TYR A 174 -12.13 -1.62 7.24
CA TYR A 174 -11.69 -1.12 8.54
C TYR A 174 -10.92 -2.19 9.32
N ILE A 175 -11.48 -3.40 9.41
CA ILE A 175 -10.81 -4.52 10.10
C ILE A 175 -9.45 -4.79 9.44
N ALA A 176 -9.39 -4.88 8.11
CA ALA A 176 -8.13 -5.13 7.41
C ALA A 176 -7.07 -4.05 7.71
N ILE A 177 -7.44 -2.79 7.55
CA ILE A 177 -6.49 -1.67 7.61
C ILE A 177 -6.09 -1.36 9.05
N ILE A 178 -7.04 -1.28 9.99
CA ILE A 178 -6.74 -1.02 11.39
C ILE A 178 -5.90 -2.16 11.98
N THR A 179 -6.31 -3.42 11.80
CA THR A 179 -5.55 -4.55 12.33
C THR A 179 -4.14 -4.60 11.74
N ASN A 180 -3.99 -4.40 10.43
CA ASN A 180 -2.68 -4.42 9.79
C ASN A 180 -1.76 -3.29 10.30
N HIS A 181 -2.23 -2.04 10.34
CA HIS A 181 -1.41 -0.94 10.81
C HIS A 181 -1.09 -1.06 12.31
N SER A 182 -2.05 -1.48 13.14
CA SER A 182 -1.79 -1.71 14.56
C SER A 182 -0.71 -2.78 14.79
N ILE A 183 -0.77 -3.90 14.06
CA ILE A 183 0.27 -4.94 14.13
C ILE A 183 1.62 -4.38 13.69
N ARG A 184 1.66 -3.64 12.58
CA ARG A 184 2.90 -3.02 12.08
C ARG A 184 3.49 -2.04 13.10
N ILE A 185 2.66 -1.20 13.72
CA ILE A 185 3.08 -0.26 14.76
C ILE A 185 3.65 -1.00 15.96
N ILE A 186 2.96 -2.03 16.45
CA ILE A 186 3.43 -2.86 17.59
C ILE A 186 4.77 -3.51 17.26
N LEU A 187 4.90 -4.11 16.06
CA LEU A 187 6.15 -4.71 15.61
C LEU A 187 7.28 -3.68 15.55
N PHE A 188 7.02 -2.48 15.06
CA PHE A 188 8.03 -1.43 14.98
C PHE A 188 8.43 -0.87 16.33
N LEU A 189 7.47 -0.65 17.23
CA LEU A 189 7.74 -0.20 18.61
C LEU A 189 8.61 -1.19 19.39
N ILE A 190 8.55 -2.49 19.06
CA ILE A 190 9.37 -3.52 19.71
C ILE A 190 10.70 -3.70 18.97
N LEU A 191 10.68 -3.90 17.65
CA LEU A 191 11.85 -4.34 16.90
C LEU A 191 12.82 -3.19 16.58
N ILE A 192 12.34 -1.97 16.31
CA ILE A 192 13.21 -0.86 15.92
C ILE A 192 14.10 -0.42 17.11
N PRO A 193 13.59 -0.25 18.34
CA PRO A 193 14.46 0.09 19.47
C PRO A 193 15.49 -0.99 19.79
N LEU A 194 15.15 -2.27 19.59
CA LEU A 194 16.03 -3.40 19.91
C LEU A 194 17.09 -3.68 18.83
N TYR A 195 16.74 -3.49 17.55
CA TYR A 195 17.56 -3.95 16.42
C TYR A 195 17.84 -2.87 15.36
N GLY A 196 17.43 -1.61 15.60
CA GLY A 196 17.61 -0.49 14.68
C GLY A 196 17.03 -0.77 13.29
N ILE A 197 17.84 -0.53 12.25
CA ILE A 197 17.45 -0.77 10.85
C ILE A 197 17.04 -2.22 10.56
N GLN A 198 17.67 -3.20 11.21
CA GLN A 198 17.34 -4.61 11.01
C GLN A 198 15.92 -4.89 11.51
N GLY A 199 15.57 -4.30 12.65
CA GLY A 199 14.24 -4.37 13.24
C GLY A 199 13.17 -3.76 12.34
N ALA A 200 13.47 -2.63 11.69
CA ALA A 200 12.57 -2.01 10.73
C ALA A 200 12.29 -2.93 9.52
N ILE A 201 13.33 -3.62 9.02
CA ILE A 201 13.22 -4.48 7.83
C ILE A 201 12.49 -5.78 8.16
N ILE A 202 12.85 -6.44 9.26
CA ILE A 202 12.16 -7.62 9.76
C ILE A 202 10.70 -7.29 10.07
N GLY A 203 10.45 -6.17 10.76
CA GLY A 203 9.10 -5.70 11.04
C GLY A 203 8.29 -5.44 9.77
N THR A 204 8.92 -4.90 8.73
CA THR A 204 8.26 -4.68 7.43
C THR A 204 7.88 -6.01 6.78
N LEU A 205 8.81 -6.96 6.70
CA LEU A 205 8.56 -8.29 6.13
C LEU A 205 7.44 -9.03 6.87
N ILE A 206 7.50 -9.07 8.19
CA ILE A 206 6.48 -9.72 9.03
C ILE A 206 5.13 -9.03 8.84
N SER A 207 5.09 -7.69 8.85
CA SER A 207 3.84 -6.94 8.66
C SER A 207 3.22 -7.23 7.30
N GLU A 208 4.02 -7.30 6.23
CA GLU A 208 3.53 -7.59 4.88
C GLU A 208 2.98 -9.01 4.75
N PHE A 209 3.66 -9.97 5.39
CA PHE A 209 3.21 -11.36 5.46
C PHE A 209 1.90 -11.50 6.25
N VAL A 210 1.83 -10.92 7.45
CA VAL A 210 0.62 -10.92 8.28
C VAL A 210 -0.54 -10.24 7.57
N SER A 211 -0.28 -9.12 6.90
CA SER A 211 -1.25 -8.42 6.06
C SER A 211 -1.81 -9.34 4.97
N ALA A 212 -0.95 -10.09 4.26
CA ALA A 212 -1.40 -11.05 3.25
C ALA A 212 -2.31 -12.13 3.85
N ILE A 213 -2.00 -12.63 5.06
CA ILE A 213 -2.86 -13.58 5.78
C ILE A 213 -4.21 -12.94 6.13
N ILE A 214 -4.22 -11.71 6.66
CA ILE A 214 -5.46 -10.99 7.01
C ILE A 214 -6.36 -10.88 5.78
N PHE A 215 -5.82 -10.45 4.63
CA PHE A 215 -6.59 -10.34 3.40
C PHE A 215 -7.06 -11.71 2.88
N ALA A 216 -6.25 -12.76 3.00
CA ALA A 216 -6.67 -14.12 2.64
C ALA A 216 -7.83 -14.63 3.53
N VAL A 217 -7.82 -14.32 4.83
CA VAL A 217 -8.92 -14.65 5.76
C VAL A 217 -10.17 -13.85 5.43
N ILE A 218 -10.04 -12.55 5.13
CA ILE A 218 -11.17 -11.71 4.73
C ILE A 218 -11.76 -12.19 3.41
N TYR A 219 -10.94 -12.61 2.46
CA TYR A 219 -11.40 -13.17 1.20
C TYR A 219 -12.31 -14.39 1.38
N LYS A 220 -12.02 -15.24 2.37
CA LYS A 220 -12.89 -16.39 2.72
C LYS A 220 -14.22 -15.98 3.37
N LYS A 221 -14.32 -14.77 3.94
CA LYS A 221 -15.53 -14.24 4.61
C LYS A 221 -16.42 -13.41 3.68
N LEU A 222 -15.86 -12.88 2.58
CA LEU A 222 -16.64 -12.35 1.47
C LEU A 222 -17.51 -13.47 0.90
#